data_AF-A0A1I1D429-F1
#
_entry.id   AF-A0A1I1D429-F1
#
_cell.length_a   1.000
_cell.length_b   1.000
_cell.length_c   1.000
_cell.angle_alpha   90.00
_cell.angle_beta   90.00
_cell.angle_gamma   90.00
#
_symmetry.space_group_name_H-M   'P 1'
#
loop_
_entity.id
_entity.type
_entity.pdbx_description
1 polymer ?
#
loop_
_entity_poly.entity_id
_entity_poly.type
_entity_poly.pdbx_seq_one_letter_code
_entity_poly.pdbx_strand_id
1 'polypeptide(L)'
;MDYKVLDDFEKVSDVSPETIKKYEDLLPAEWIGFWKEYGYGSFMNGYLRVIDPDEYKDFYNESVLKLYKEEAIPVMVTAFGDIIAFKISFKNDEKKWSLECAYYRYVRSTFFLPSVEHFFEGLCTPEVFGFEENFTFIKYAEAVEKLGKLKYDQCFGYEPILTKRSKEKLTDLRIVDTKAYLKAAFVQNSRIEDLMLDGKVIDVSYSAKKEKKPKRVIADNPYELKPINEPALKFDNFNFKLCIIQVLMYEKKLLKPVFDIYEFSKCYPPREINIDEEGYDPIKPAIEYFKRLEIPTSLADEIKEIIMDGGNDIYGQIIPFWDGEDEYFDLKRVSDAELSQFPNLKHMVLINSPENLGKTLLNRLKKHGIEVNE
;
A
#
# COMPACT_ATOMS: atom_id res chain seq x y z
N MET A 1 -26.46 13.85 0.19
CA MET A 1 -25.40 12.91 -0.29
C MET A 1 -25.84 11.50 0.08
N ASP A 2 -25.57 10.48 -0.73
CA ASP A 2 -26.00 9.09 -0.45
C ASP A 2 -24.79 8.15 -0.34
N TYR A 3 -24.09 8.22 0.79
CA TYR A 3 -22.94 7.36 1.09
C TYR A 3 -23.25 6.53 2.32
N LYS A 4 -23.12 5.20 2.20
CA LYS A 4 -23.42 4.23 3.27
C LYS A 4 -22.67 4.50 4.59
N VAL A 5 -21.47 5.08 4.51
CA VAL A 5 -20.66 5.45 5.69
C VAL A 5 -21.24 6.60 6.52
N LEU A 6 -22.26 7.30 5.99
CA LEU A 6 -22.97 8.38 6.68
C LEU A 6 -24.28 7.90 7.31
N ASP A 7 -24.69 6.64 7.10
CA ASP A 7 -25.94 6.08 7.65
C ASP A 7 -25.98 6.14 9.19
N ASP A 8 -24.80 6.14 9.82
CA ASP A 8 -24.62 6.20 11.26
C ASP A 8 -24.19 7.58 11.78
N PHE A 9 -24.41 8.64 10.99
CA PHE A 9 -24.01 9.99 11.39
C PHE A 9 -24.74 10.44 12.66
N GLU A 10 -23.98 10.66 13.72
CA GLU A 10 -24.43 11.20 15.00
C GLU A 10 -24.17 12.71 15.03
N LYS A 11 -25.22 13.50 14.82
CA LYS A 11 -25.16 14.97 14.79
C LYS A 11 -24.98 15.56 16.19
N VAL A 12 -24.08 16.53 16.29
CA VAL A 12 -23.84 17.35 17.49
C VAL A 12 -24.51 18.72 17.37
N SER A 13 -24.33 19.40 16.24
CA SER A 13 -24.98 20.68 15.97
C SER A 13 -24.96 21.01 14.48
N ASP A 14 -25.77 21.98 14.07
CA ASP A 14 -25.62 22.60 12.75
C ASP A 14 -24.33 23.42 12.66
N VAL A 15 -23.79 23.56 11.44
CA VAL A 15 -22.78 24.60 11.15
C VAL A 15 -23.49 25.93 10.98
N SER A 16 -23.01 26.98 11.66
CA SER A 16 -23.64 28.29 11.60
C SER A 16 -23.60 28.89 10.17
N PRO A 17 -24.62 29.68 9.76
CA PRO A 17 -24.58 30.40 8.48
C PRO A 17 -23.35 31.28 8.34
N GLU A 18 -22.87 31.87 9.43
CA GLU A 18 -21.66 32.69 9.48
C GLU A 18 -20.41 31.88 9.13
N THR A 19 -20.27 30.67 9.72
CA THR A 19 -19.17 29.75 9.41
C THR A 19 -19.26 29.24 7.97
N ILE A 20 -20.44 28.86 7.49
CA ILE A 20 -20.65 28.44 6.09
C ILE A 20 -20.17 29.55 5.14
N LYS A 21 -20.66 30.79 5.35
CA LYS A 21 -20.28 31.94 4.52
C LYS A 21 -18.78 32.24 4.57
N LYS A 22 -18.15 32.04 5.73
CA LYS A 22 -16.69 32.26 5.89
C LYS A 22 -15.85 31.28 5.05
N TYR A 23 -16.33 30.06 4.85
CA TYR A 23 -15.56 28.99 4.20
C TYR A 23 -16.10 28.57 2.83
N GLU A 24 -17.22 29.11 2.35
CA GLU A 24 -17.86 28.68 1.10
C GLU A 24 -16.99 28.86 -0.15
N ASP A 25 -16.17 29.91 -0.18
CA ASP A 25 -15.20 30.14 -1.27
C ASP A 25 -13.85 29.44 -1.03
N LEU A 26 -13.66 28.87 0.16
CA LEU A 26 -12.38 28.28 0.59
C LEU A 26 -12.39 26.75 0.46
N LEU A 27 -13.50 26.10 0.81
CA LEU A 27 -13.68 24.64 0.78
C LEU A 27 -14.36 24.18 -0.52
N PRO A 28 -14.30 22.87 -0.86
CA PRO A 28 -15.08 22.33 -1.96
C PRO A 28 -16.58 22.54 -1.75
N ALA A 29 -17.32 22.82 -2.83
CA ALA A 29 -18.77 23.05 -2.77
C ALA A 29 -19.52 21.82 -2.21
N GLU A 30 -19.02 20.61 -2.52
CA GLU A 30 -19.51 19.35 -1.99
C GLU A 30 -19.39 19.33 -0.46
N TRP A 31 -18.24 19.71 0.08
CA TRP A 31 -18.03 19.76 1.53
C TRP A 31 -18.96 20.78 2.22
N ILE A 32 -19.19 21.92 1.57
CA ILE A 32 -20.17 22.91 2.05
C ILE A 32 -21.60 22.35 2.02
N GLY A 33 -21.94 21.57 0.99
CA GLY A 33 -23.19 20.82 0.93
C GLY A 33 -23.33 19.83 2.08
N PHE A 34 -22.26 19.08 2.37
CA PHE A 34 -22.20 18.17 3.51
C PHE A 34 -22.43 18.90 4.84
N TRP A 35 -21.79 20.05 5.08
CA TRP A 35 -22.03 20.86 6.28
C TRP A 35 -23.46 21.36 6.41
N LYS A 36 -24.10 21.77 5.30
CA LYS A 36 -25.50 22.21 5.29
C LYS A 36 -26.48 21.07 5.59
N GLU A 37 -26.15 19.86 5.17
CA GLU A 37 -27.00 18.66 5.33
C GLU A 37 -26.82 18.03 6.72
N TYR A 38 -25.57 17.80 7.14
CA TYR A 38 -25.24 17.00 8.33
C TYR A 38 -24.84 17.85 9.54
N GLY A 39 -24.11 18.93 9.35
CA GLY A 39 -23.57 19.75 10.43
C GLY A 39 -22.25 19.21 11.01
N TYR A 40 -21.96 19.58 12.27
CA TYR A 40 -20.92 18.95 13.08
C TYR A 40 -21.45 17.66 13.71
N GLY A 41 -20.60 16.65 13.77
CA GLY A 41 -20.99 15.34 14.28
C GLY A 41 -19.91 14.29 14.04
N SER A 42 -20.29 13.03 14.18
CA SER A 42 -19.40 11.90 13.94
C SER A 42 -20.06 10.80 13.13
N PHE A 43 -19.28 10.05 12.38
CA PHE A 43 -19.74 8.92 11.57
C PHE A 43 -18.68 7.80 11.59
N MET A 44 -18.97 6.66 10.97
CA MET A 44 -18.14 5.46 11.06
C MET A 44 -17.97 5.01 12.51
N ASN A 45 -19.10 4.93 13.22
CA ASN A 45 -19.27 4.57 14.63
C ASN A 45 -18.54 5.49 15.61
N GLY A 46 -18.22 6.71 15.18
CA GLY A 46 -17.44 7.68 15.96
C GLY A 46 -15.95 7.69 15.60
N TYR A 47 -15.54 7.00 14.55
CA TYR A 47 -14.16 7.01 14.08
C TYR A 47 -13.76 8.36 13.47
N LEU A 48 -14.62 8.95 12.64
CA LEU A 48 -14.40 10.28 12.07
C LEU A 48 -15.33 11.29 12.74
N ARG A 49 -14.76 12.44 13.10
CA ARG A 49 -15.51 13.58 13.65
C ARG A 49 -15.30 14.79 12.78
N VAL A 50 -16.40 15.43 12.38
CA VAL A 50 -16.41 16.71 11.66
C VAL A 50 -16.23 17.82 12.68
N ILE A 51 -15.23 18.68 12.49
CA ILE A 51 -14.85 19.73 13.45
C ILE A 51 -15.05 21.13 12.89
N ASP A 52 -15.16 22.11 13.79
CA ASP A 52 -15.06 23.53 13.43
C ASP A 52 -13.61 23.88 13.07
N PRO A 53 -13.32 24.37 11.86
CA PRO A 53 -11.95 24.71 11.49
C PRO A 53 -11.34 25.80 12.37
N ASP A 54 -12.11 26.75 12.89
CA ASP A 54 -11.59 27.84 13.72
C ASP A 54 -11.03 27.34 15.05
N GLU A 55 -11.53 26.21 15.54
CA GLU A 55 -11.05 25.59 16.77
C GLU A 55 -9.69 24.88 16.62
N TYR A 56 -9.29 24.56 15.39
CA TYR A 56 -8.11 23.75 15.10
C TYR A 56 -7.11 24.44 14.17
N LYS A 57 -7.51 25.46 13.39
CA LYS A 57 -6.67 26.10 12.36
C LYS A 57 -5.37 26.64 12.93
N ASP A 58 -5.40 27.33 14.06
CA ASP A 58 -4.18 27.89 14.67
C ASP A 58 -3.18 26.81 15.09
N PHE A 59 -3.66 25.76 15.77
CA PHE A 59 -2.82 24.64 16.19
C PHE A 59 -2.31 23.84 14.99
N TYR A 60 -3.18 23.57 14.01
CA TYR A 60 -2.80 22.86 12.78
C TYR A 60 -1.71 23.63 12.04
N ASN A 61 -1.90 24.93 11.87
CA ASN A 61 -0.92 25.82 11.27
C ASN A 61 0.40 25.80 12.03
N GLU A 62 0.41 25.99 13.35
CA GLU A 62 1.65 25.94 14.15
C GLU A 62 2.38 24.60 14.02
N SER A 63 1.63 23.51 14.01
CA SER A 63 2.19 22.16 14.06
C SER A 63 2.58 21.56 12.70
N VAL A 64 2.00 22.04 11.60
CA VAL A 64 2.24 21.54 10.24
C VAL A 64 2.96 22.55 9.34
N LEU A 65 2.79 23.87 9.52
CA LEU A 65 3.42 24.90 8.64
C LEU A 65 4.94 24.94 8.70
N LYS A 66 5.59 24.35 9.72
CA LYS A 66 7.06 24.18 9.70
C LYS A 66 7.52 23.28 8.54
N LEU A 67 6.62 22.49 7.95
CA LEU A 67 6.91 21.55 6.86
C LEU A 67 6.47 22.05 5.48
N TYR A 68 5.40 22.88 5.37
CA TYR A 68 4.85 23.33 4.09
C TYR A 68 4.36 24.79 4.14
N LYS A 69 4.52 25.54 3.04
CA LYS A 69 4.06 26.94 2.90
C LYS A 69 2.65 27.05 2.26
N GLU A 70 1.76 26.12 2.57
CA GLU A 70 0.42 26.06 1.94
C GLU A 70 -0.68 26.31 2.97
N GLU A 71 -1.76 26.98 2.56
CA GLU A 71 -2.93 27.19 3.42
C GLU A 71 -3.79 25.92 3.45
N ALA A 72 -4.04 25.42 4.66
CA ALA A 72 -4.86 24.26 4.92
C ALA A 72 -6.01 24.58 5.88
N ILE A 73 -7.13 23.90 5.72
CA ILE A 73 -8.34 24.10 6.50
C ILE A 73 -8.71 22.76 7.16
N PRO A 74 -8.47 22.59 8.48
CA PRO A 74 -8.81 21.36 9.18
C PRO A 74 -10.33 21.22 9.28
N VAL A 75 -10.84 20.04 8.91
CA VAL A 75 -12.29 19.78 8.82
C VAL A 75 -12.72 18.53 9.55
N MET A 76 -11.79 17.60 9.83
CA MET A 76 -12.09 16.39 10.58
C MET A 76 -10.96 16.00 11.52
N VAL A 77 -11.30 15.18 12.51
CA VAL A 77 -10.35 14.50 13.39
C VAL A 77 -10.71 13.02 13.50
N THR A 78 -9.71 12.14 13.45
CA THR A 78 -9.88 10.70 13.66
C THR A 78 -10.07 10.36 15.14
N ALA A 79 -10.51 9.13 15.43
CA ALA A 79 -10.61 8.60 16.79
C ALA A 79 -9.26 8.50 17.50
N PHE A 80 -8.12 8.67 16.82
CA PHE A 80 -6.78 8.66 17.42
C PHE A 80 -6.16 10.06 17.55
N GLY A 81 -6.94 11.11 17.24
CA GLY A 81 -6.46 12.49 17.31
C GLY A 81 -5.55 12.86 16.14
N ASP A 82 -5.78 12.31 14.95
CA ASP A 82 -5.13 12.74 13.72
C ASP A 82 -6.04 13.76 13.01
N ILE A 83 -5.50 14.88 12.52
CA ILE A 83 -6.30 15.97 11.91
C ILE A 83 -6.30 15.81 10.40
N ILE A 84 -7.48 15.89 9.79
CA ILE A 84 -7.66 15.89 8.34
C ILE A 84 -8.02 17.30 7.89
N ALA A 85 -7.28 17.81 6.90
CA ALA A 85 -7.43 19.17 6.39
C ALA A 85 -7.52 19.21 4.86
N PHE A 86 -8.30 20.15 4.34
CA PHE A 86 -8.24 20.49 2.92
C PHE A 86 -7.06 21.40 2.65
N LYS A 87 -6.21 21.02 1.70
CA LYS A 87 -5.21 21.89 1.11
C LYS A 87 -5.73 22.49 -0.18
N ILE A 88 -5.38 23.74 -0.41
CA ILE A 88 -5.65 24.44 -1.66
C ILE A 88 -4.37 24.47 -2.48
N SER A 89 -4.43 23.96 -3.71
CA SER A 89 -3.36 24.13 -4.70
C SER A 89 -3.90 24.77 -5.97
N PHE A 90 -3.01 25.38 -6.75
CA PHE A 90 -3.37 25.98 -8.03
C PHE A 90 -2.62 25.25 -9.15
N LYS A 91 -3.37 24.73 -10.13
CA LYS A 91 -2.81 24.06 -11.32
C LYS A 91 -3.45 24.70 -12.56
N ASN A 92 -2.64 25.31 -13.41
CA ASN A 92 -3.11 26.04 -14.60
C ASN A 92 -4.18 27.11 -14.28
N ASP A 93 -3.95 27.91 -13.22
CA ASP A 93 -4.89 28.91 -12.69
C ASP A 93 -6.23 28.35 -12.17
N GLU A 94 -6.41 27.03 -12.17
CA GLU A 94 -7.55 26.37 -11.54
C GLU A 94 -7.23 26.05 -10.08
N LYS A 95 -8.14 26.45 -9.18
CA LYS A 95 -8.14 26.04 -7.78
C LYS A 95 -8.46 24.54 -7.70
N LYS A 96 -7.57 23.77 -7.08
CA LYS A 96 -7.76 22.35 -6.77
C LYS A 96 -7.72 22.16 -5.27
N TRP A 97 -8.50 21.20 -4.79
CA TRP A 97 -8.49 20.78 -3.41
C TRP A 97 -7.90 19.40 -3.30
N SER A 98 -7.28 19.15 -2.16
CA SER A 98 -6.90 17.81 -1.76
C SER A 98 -7.07 17.66 -0.26
N LEU A 99 -7.29 16.44 0.19
CA LEU A 99 -7.31 16.14 1.63
C LEU A 99 -5.95 15.60 2.06
N GLU A 100 -5.43 16.14 3.16
CA GLU A 100 -4.29 15.60 3.88
C GLU A 100 -4.66 15.17 5.29
N CYS A 101 -3.99 14.14 5.80
CA CYS A 101 -4.12 13.70 7.19
C CYS A 101 -2.76 13.86 7.90
N ALA A 102 -2.77 14.65 8.98
CA ALA A 102 -1.65 14.86 9.89
C ALA A 102 -1.75 13.88 11.06
N TYR A 103 -0.86 12.89 11.08
CA TYR A 103 -0.74 11.85 12.09
C TYR A 103 0.18 12.28 13.24
N TYR A 104 -0.39 12.93 14.26
CA TYR A 104 0.36 13.45 15.41
C TYR A 104 1.03 12.36 16.25
N ARG A 105 0.43 11.17 16.30
CA ARG A 105 0.98 9.98 16.97
C ARG A 105 2.25 9.44 16.31
N TYR A 106 2.47 9.74 15.03
CA TYR A 106 3.62 9.26 14.26
C TYR A 106 4.57 10.38 13.80
N VAL A 107 4.23 11.65 14.04
CA VAL A 107 4.97 12.81 13.51
C VAL A 107 5.05 12.71 11.98
N ARG A 108 3.93 12.38 11.34
CA ARG A 108 3.84 12.10 9.90
C ARG A 108 2.65 12.86 9.31
N SER A 109 2.76 13.32 8.08
CA SER A 109 1.62 13.74 7.25
C SER A 109 1.59 12.85 6.02
N THR A 110 0.55 12.05 5.81
CA THR A 110 0.39 11.36 4.52
C THR A 110 -1.02 10.85 4.33
N PHE A 111 -1.78 11.61 3.58
CA PHE A 111 -2.89 11.11 2.78
C PHE A 111 -3.11 12.15 1.70
N PHE A 112 -3.41 11.75 0.47
CA PHE A 112 -3.76 12.69 -0.60
C PHE A 112 -4.94 12.11 -1.33
N LEU A 113 -6.09 12.75 -1.20
CA LEU A 113 -7.23 12.46 -2.06
C LEU A 113 -7.58 13.67 -2.91
N PRO A 114 -7.91 13.44 -4.19
CA PRO A 114 -8.14 14.53 -5.14
C PRO A 114 -9.50 15.22 -4.98
N SER A 115 -10.48 14.60 -4.30
CA SER A 115 -11.80 15.19 -4.09
C SER A 115 -12.56 14.64 -2.89
N VAL A 116 -13.67 15.32 -2.54
CA VAL A 116 -14.62 14.89 -1.49
C VAL A 116 -15.30 13.56 -1.84
N GLU A 117 -15.61 13.36 -3.12
CA GLU A 117 -16.19 12.11 -3.64
C GLU A 117 -15.25 10.92 -3.40
N HIS A 118 -13.99 11.03 -3.83
CA HIS A 118 -12.99 9.98 -3.61
C HIS A 118 -12.78 9.68 -2.12
N PHE A 119 -13.00 10.67 -1.24
CA PHE A 119 -12.95 10.45 0.20
C PHE A 119 -14.09 9.58 0.70
N PHE A 120 -15.33 9.91 0.37
CA PHE A 120 -16.47 9.12 0.83
C PHE A 120 -16.56 7.76 0.14
N GLU A 121 -16.27 7.68 -1.15
CA GLU A 121 -16.16 6.40 -1.87
C GLU A 121 -15.08 5.51 -1.24
N GLY A 122 -13.90 6.07 -0.97
CA GLY A 122 -12.81 5.32 -0.34
C GLY A 122 -13.12 4.84 1.07
N LEU A 123 -13.98 5.54 1.81
CA LEU A 123 -14.49 5.06 3.09
C LEU A 123 -15.55 3.96 2.94
N CYS A 124 -16.32 3.94 1.85
CA CYS A 124 -17.32 2.91 1.58
C CYS A 124 -16.70 1.58 1.11
N THR A 125 -15.52 1.63 0.50
CA THR A 125 -14.74 0.45 0.07
C THR A 125 -13.32 0.52 0.62
N PRO A 126 -13.15 0.46 1.97
CA PRO A 126 -11.87 0.71 2.61
C PRO A 126 -10.78 -0.31 2.26
N GLU A 127 -11.18 -1.50 1.82
CA GLU A 127 -10.31 -2.56 1.32
C GLU A 127 -9.71 -2.20 -0.05
N VAL A 128 -10.48 -1.51 -0.90
CA VAL A 128 -10.10 -1.17 -2.29
C VAL A 128 -9.07 -0.04 -2.35
N PHE A 129 -9.05 0.83 -1.34
CA PHE A 129 -8.20 2.02 -1.35
C PHE A 129 -7.13 2.03 -0.23
N GLY A 130 -6.89 0.91 0.45
CA GLY A 130 -5.92 0.82 1.55
C GLY A 130 -6.28 1.70 2.77
N PHE A 131 -7.56 2.07 2.92
CA PHE A 131 -8.01 2.90 4.04
C PHE A 131 -8.00 2.12 5.36
N GLU A 132 -8.16 0.78 5.33
CA GLU A 132 -8.09 -0.04 6.55
C GLU A 132 -6.77 0.12 7.32
N GLU A 133 -5.63 0.14 6.60
CA GLU A 133 -4.32 0.36 7.20
C GLU A 133 -4.07 1.84 7.55
N ASN A 134 -4.48 2.76 6.68
CA ASN A 134 -4.26 4.21 6.84
C ASN A 134 -5.12 4.86 7.93
N PHE A 135 -6.32 4.33 8.17
CA PHE A 135 -7.25 4.78 9.21
C PHE A 135 -7.31 3.80 10.40
N THR A 136 -6.53 2.73 10.40
CA THR A 136 -6.38 1.85 11.57
C THR A 136 -7.73 1.31 12.11
N PHE A 137 -8.69 0.99 11.23
CA PHE A 137 -10.06 0.64 11.61
C PHE A 137 -10.14 -0.60 12.51
N ILE A 138 -9.29 -1.60 12.28
CA ILE A 138 -9.19 -2.79 13.15
C ILE A 138 -8.80 -2.40 14.58
N LYS A 139 -7.77 -1.55 14.73
CA LYS A 139 -7.34 -1.06 16.06
C LYS A 139 -8.44 -0.22 16.72
N TYR A 140 -9.21 0.52 15.93
CA TYR A 140 -10.34 1.29 16.43
C TYR A 140 -11.42 0.38 17.02
N ALA A 141 -11.80 -0.69 16.30
CA ALA A 141 -12.76 -1.67 16.81
C ALA A 141 -12.29 -2.31 18.12
N GLU A 142 -11.02 -2.73 18.20
CA GLU A 142 -10.42 -3.27 19.43
C GLU A 142 -10.40 -2.24 20.58
N ALA A 143 -10.12 -0.97 20.28
CA ALA A 143 -10.10 0.11 21.26
C ALA A 143 -11.50 0.39 21.81
N VAL A 144 -12.52 0.43 20.95
CA VAL A 144 -13.93 0.60 21.37
C VAL A 144 -14.40 -0.56 22.21
N GLU A 145 -14.08 -1.80 21.83
CA GLU A 145 -14.44 -3.00 22.60
C GLU A 145 -13.86 -2.94 24.03
N LYS A 146 -12.61 -2.47 24.16
CA LYS A 146 -11.88 -2.47 25.42
C LYS A 146 -12.13 -1.25 26.31
N LEU A 147 -12.26 -0.06 25.71
CA LEU A 147 -12.29 1.23 26.42
C LEU A 147 -13.67 1.90 26.35
N GLY A 148 -14.54 1.49 25.43
CA GLY A 148 -15.84 2.08 25.17
C GLY A 148 -15.83 3.14 24.05
N LYS A 149 -17.02 3.62 23.70
CA LYS A 149 -17.22 4.65 22.67
C LYS A 149 -16.68 6.02 23.15
N LEU A 150 -16.17 6.80 22.19
CA LEU A 150 -15.68 8.15 22.42
C LEU A 150 -16.85 9.15 22.51
N LYS A 151 -16.69 10.21 23.32
CA LYS A 151 -17.50 11.43 23.17
C LYS A 151 -16.94 12.30 22.06
N TYR A 152 -17.74 13.28 21.62
CA TYR A 152 -17.41 14.15 20.48
C TYR A 152 -16.09 14.93 20.63
N ASP A 153 -15.60 15.23 21.83
CA ASP A 153 -14.34 15.94 22.08
C ASP A 153 -13.16 15.01 22.46
N GLN A 154 -13.37 13.69 22.43
CA GLN A 154 -12.40 12.71 22.90
C GLN A 154 -11.71 11.93 21.77
N CYS A 155 -10.50 11.46 22.05
CA CYS A 155 -9.79 10.49 21.20
C CYS A 155 -9.14 9.39 22.06
N PHE A 156 -8.71 8.33 21.39
CA PHE A 156 -7.80 7.32 21.94
C PHE A 156 -6.37 7.84 21.83
N GLY A 157 -5.84 8.29 22.97
CA GLY A 157 -4.46 8.74 23.10
C GLY A 157 -3.57 7.67 23.73
N TYR A 158 -2.30 7.63 23.33
CA TYR A 158 -1.31 6.75 23.95
C TYR A 158 -0.75 7.36 25.24
N GLU A 159 -0.70 6.56 26.30
CA GLU A 159 -0.05 6.86 27.57
C GLU A 159 0.93 5.73 27.94
N PRO A 160 2.25 5.94 27.83
CA PRO A 160 2.92 7.19 27.45
C PRO A 160 2.76 7.53 25.96
N ILE A 161 2.78 8.83 25.63
CA ILE A 161 2.71 9.33 24.25
C ILE A 161 3.83 8.68 23.43
N LEU A 162 3.48 8.24 22.21
CA LEU A 162 4.43 7.55 21.35
C LEU A 162 5.64 8.42 20.98
N THR A 163 6.79 7.78 20.90
CA THR A 163 8.05 8.32 20.38
C THR A 163 8.52 7.45 19.21
N LYS A 164 9.58 7.86 18.51
CA LYS A 164 10.21 7.05 17.44
C LYS A 164 10.62 5.63 17.86
N ARG A 165 10.76 5.36 19.17
CA ARG A 165 11.14 4.04 19.72
C ARG A 165 9.98 3.30 20.36
N SER A 166 8.83 3.95 20.51
CA SER A 166 7.66 3.35 21.12
C SER A 166 7.10 2.25 20.23
N LYS A 167 6.56 1.21 20.87
CA LYS A 167 5.72 0.20 20.21
C LYS A 167 4.29 0.50 20.58
N GLU A 168 3.41 0.50 19.60
CA GLU A 168 1.98 0.61 19.85
C GLU A 168 1.48 -0.60 20.63
N LYS A 169 0.72 -0.36 21.69
CA LYS A 169 0.05 -1.40 22.46
C LYS A 169 -1.37 -0.93 22.79
N LEU A 170 -2.34 -1.81 22.60
CA LEU A 170 -3.72 -1.56 22.99
C LEU A 170 -3.87 -1.35 24.52
N THR A 171 -2.91 -1.81 25.33
CA THR A 171 -2.86 -1.55 26.78
C THR A 171 -2.50 -0.12 27.13
N ASP A 172 -1.90 0.60 26.20
CA ASP A 172 -1.36 1.94 26.42
C ASP A 172 -2.35 3.02 25.92
N LEU A 173 -3.48 2.61 25.31
CA LEU A 173 -4.53 3.54 24.91
C LEU A 173 -5.41 3.97 26.10
N ARG A 174 -5.79 5.25 26.10
CA ARG A 174 -6.73 5.87 27.03
C ARG A 174 -7.70 6.75 26.25
N ILE A 175 -8.91 6.90 26.77
CA ILE A 175 -9.83 7.96 26.33
C ILE A 175 -9.35 9.27 26.95
N VAL A 176 -9.01 10.24 26.11
CA VAL A 176 -8.46 11.55 26.52
C VAL A 176 -9.12 12.68 25.76
N ASP A 177 -8.99 13.91 26.26
CA ASP A 177 -9.37 15.11 25.51
C ASP A 177 -8.48 15.26 24.27
N THR A 178 -9.11 15.50 23.12
CA THR A 178 -8.42 15.50 21.82
C THR A 178 -7.40 16.63 21.73
N LYS A 179 -7.78 17.85 22.12
CA LYS A 179 -6.91 19.04 21.98
C LYS A 179 -5.75 18.98 22.95
N ALA A 180 -5.99 18.53 24.19
CA ALA A 180 -4.95 18.33 25.18
C ALA A 180 -3.94 17.27 24.72
N TYR A 181 -4.42 16.14 24.17
CA TYR A 181 -3.55 15.09 23.65
C TYR A 181 -2.72 15.57 22.46
N LEU A 182 -3.34 16.23 21.48
CA LEU A 182 -2.67 16.85 20.34
C LEU A 182 -1.54 17.79 20.78
N LYS A 183 -1.84 18.70 21.72
CA LYS A 183 -0.85 19.64 22.26
C LYS A 183 0.29 18.91 22.98
N ALA A 184 -0.02 17.90 23.79
CA ALA A 184 1.00 17.13 24.50
C ALA A 184 1.89 16.34 23.53
N ALA A 185 1.29 15.72 22.51
CA ALA A 185 2.01 14.99 21.46
C ALA A 185 2.91 15.93 20.66
N PHE A 186 2.40 17.09 20.26
CA PHE A 186 3.18 18.12 19.59
C PHE A 186 4.37 18.57 20.45
N VAL A 187 4.15 18.99 21.70
CA VAL A 187 5.23 19.44 22.60
C VAL A 187 6.29 18.35 22.81
N GLN A 188 5.89 17.09 22.99
CA GLN A 188 6.84 15.99 23.14
C GLN A 188 7.68 15.80 21.88
N ASN A 189 7.05 15.78 20.72
CA ASN A 189 7.70 15.45 19.46
C ASN A 189 8.51 16.62 18.89
N SER A 190 8.11 17.87 19.13
CA SER A 190 8.90 19.06 18.78
C SER A 190 10.20 19.18 19.59
N ARG A 191 10.25 18.64 20.82
CA ARG A 191 11.48 18.61 21.63
C ARG A 191 12.53 17.61 21.12
N ILE A 192 12.17 16.71 20.19
CA ILE A 192 13.12 15.77 19.57
C ILE A 192 13.93 16.46 18.45
N GLU A 193 13.43 17.56 17.86
CA GLU A 193 14.15 18.36 16.85
C GLU A 193 15.30 19.18 17.47
N ASP A 194 15.17 19.67 18.71
CA ASP A 194 16.24 20.41 19.42
C ASP A 194 17.51 19.55 19.66
N LEU A 195 17.45 18.23 19.46
CA LEU A 195 18.59 17.32 19.60
C LEU A 195 19.23 16.91 18.25
N MET A 196 18.76 17.42 17.11
CA MET A 196 19.32 17.11 15.79
C MET A 196 20.05 18.33 15.20
N LEU A 197 21.33 18.43 15.53
CA LEU A 197 22.18 19.63 15.37
C LEU A 197 22.77 19.88 13.96
N ASP A 198 22.26 19.27 12.88
CA ASP A 198 22.96 19.33 11.59
C ASP A 198 22.13 19.73 10.35
N GLY A 199 20.93 20.30 10.52
CA GLY A 199 20.26 21.05 9.45
C GLY A 199 19.95 20.26 8.17
N LYS A 200 20.03 18.92 8.22
CA LYS A 200 19.59 18.04 7.14
C LYS A 200 18.15 17.64 7.39
N VAL A 201 17.25 18.19 6.58
CA VAL A 201 15.87 17.70 6.47
C VAL A 201 15.95 16.31 5.85
N ILE A 202 15.91 15.28 6.71
CA ILE A 202 15.65 13.91 6.29
C ILE A 202 14.15 13.79 6.19
N ASP A 203 13.64 13.43 5.02
CA ASP A 203 12.25 13.02 4.84
C ASP A 203 12.01 11.77 5.70
N VAL A 204 11.31 11.94 6.81
CA VAL A 204 11.10 10.89 7.80
C VAL A 204 9.77 10.21 7.57
N SER A 205 9.76 9.32 6.56
CA SER A 205 8.77 8.25 6.48
C SER A 205 9.03 7.25 7.61
N TYR A 206 8.21 7.30 8.66
CA TYR A 206 8.19 6.27 9.69
C TYR A 206 6.99 5.37 9.50
N SER A 207 7.22 4.17 8.97
CA SER A 207 6.35 3.02 9.22
C SER A 207 6.65 2.54 10.65
N ALA A 208 5.63 2.53 11.52
CA ALA A 208 5.75 1.87 12.81
C ALA A 208 6.22 0.43 12.56
N LYS A 209 7.30 0.00 13.22
CA LYS A 209 7.66 -1.42 13.24
C LYS A 209 6.52 -2.15 13.97
N LYS A 210 5.55 -2.65 13.21
CA LYS A 210 4.53 -3.61 13.67
C LYS A 210 5.29 -4.68 14.46
N GLU A 211 4.79 -5.07 15.64
CA GLU A 211 5.37 -6.21 16.33
C GLU A 211 5.48 -7.37 15.34
N LYS A 212 6.61 -8.08 15.36
CA LYS A 212 6.66 -9.39 14.70
C LYS A 212 5.58 -10.21 15.38
N LYS A 213 4.42 -10.34 14.74
CA LYS A 213 3.44 -11.38 15.06
C LYS A 213 4.27 -12.66 15.26
N PRO A 214 4.04 -13.46 16.32
CA PRO A 214 4.76 -14.71 16.49
C PRO A 214 4.77 -15.43 15.15
N LYS A 215 5.94 -15.93 14.70
CA LYS A 215 6.06 -16.67 13.42
C LYS A 215 4.84 -17.58 13.34
N ARG A 216 3.92 -17.32 12.42
CA ARG A 216 2.81 -18.24 12.17
C ARG A 216 3.48 -19.55 11.77
N VAL A 217 3.55 -20.50 12.70
CA VAL A 217 3.91 -21.88 12.39
C VAL A 217 2.67 -22.42 11.73
N ILE A 218 2.60 -22.27 10.42
CA ILE A 218 1.60 -22.97 9.63
C ILE A 218 2.11 -24.40 9.59
N ALA A 219 1.46 -25.27 10.35
CA ALA A 219 1.57 -26.70 10.14
C ALA A 219 1.09 -26.93 8.70
N ASP A 220 2.02 -27.32 7.82
CA ASP A 220 1.82 -27.54 6.38
C ASP A 220 1.74 -26.29 5.49
N ASN A 221 2.84 -25.54 5.35
CA ASN A 221 3.01 -24.62 4.21
C ASN A 221 3.35 -25.44 2.94
N PRO A 222 2.46 -25.53 1.93
CA PRO A 222 2.73 -26.32 0.73
C PRO A 222 3.90 -25.74 -0.08
N TYR A 223 4.18 -24.44 0.03
CA TYR A 223 5.23 -23.73 -0.69
C TYR A 223 6.58 -23.75 0.03
N GLU A 224 6.77 -24.65 1.00
CA GLU A 224 8.10 -24.90 1.54
C GLU A 224 8.97 -25.61 0.48
N LEU A 225 10.02 -24.92 0.02
CA LEU A 225 10.96 -25.47 -0.96
C LEU A 225 11.75 -26.63 -0.37
N LYS A 226 11.59 -27.80 -0.97
CA LYS A 226 12.33 -29.02 -0.60
C LYS A 226 13.53 -29.17 -1.54
N PRO A 227 14.70 -29.58 -1.03
CA PRO A 227 15.84 -29.91 -1.88
C PRO A 227 15.47 -31.01 -2.87
N ILE A 228 15.95 -30.89 -4.10
CA ILE A 228 15.82 -31.97 -5.09
C ILE A 228 16.99 -32.96 -4.96
N ASN A 229 16.73 -34.24 -5.22
CA ASN A 229 17.74 -35.31 -5.14
C ASN A 229 18.47 -35.55 -6.48
N GLU A 230 18.47 -34.56 -7.37
CA GLU A 230 19.11 -34.61 -8.69
C GLU A 230 19.67 -33.22 -9.07
N PRO A 231 20.54 -33.12 -10.09
CA PRO A 231 21.09 -31.84 -10.52
C PRO A 231 19.99 -30.84 -10.92
N ALA A 232 20.17 -29.58 -10.50
CA ALA A 232 19.28 -28.48 -10.87
C ALA A 232 19.78 -27.74 -12.12
N LEU A 233 18.85 -27.35 -12.98
CA LEU A 233 19.06 -26.39 -14.06
C LEU A 233 19.62 -25.07 -13.52
N LYS A 234 20.48 -24.42 -14.31
CA LYS A 234 21.17 -23.18 -13.97
C LYS A 234 20.68 -22.04 -14.84
N PHE A 235 20.45 -20.88 -14.21
CA PHE A 235 19.92 -19.69 -14.87
C PHE A 235 20.71 -18.46 -14.46
N ASP A 236 21.14 -17.70 -15.46
CA ASP A 236 21.77 -16.39 -15.32
C ASP A 236 20.73 -15.28 -15.51
N ASN A 237 19.65 -15.57 -16.23
CA ASN A 237 18.52 -14.68 -16.46
C ASN A 237 17.27 -15.17 -15.73
N PHE A 238 16.74 -14.31 -14.85
CA PHE A 238 15.54 -14.61 -14.08
C PHE A 238 14.28 -14.75 -14.97
N ASN A 239 14.07 -13.85 -15.94
CA ASN A 239 12.92 -13.90 -16.83
C ASN A 239 12.95 -15.14 -17.74
N PHE A 240 14.13 -15.61 -18.14
CA PHE A 240 14.26 -16.90 -18.83
C PHE A 240 13.85 -18.06 -17.92
N LYS A 241 14.26 -18.04 -16.64
CA LYS A 241 13.81 -19.01 -15.65
C LYS A 241 12.29 -19.01 -15.48
N LEU A 242 11.66 -17.84 -15.45
CA LEU A 242 10.19 -17.71 -15.38
C LEU A 242 9.50 -18.36 -16.58
N CYS A 243 10.04 -18.22 -17.79
CA CYS A 243 9.52 -18.90 -18.98
C CYS A 243 9.54 -20.43 -18.83
N ILE A 244 10.62 -20.99 -18.27
CA ILE A 244 10.72 -22.43 -18.01
C ILE A 244 9.71 -22.86 -16.94
N ILE A 245 9.54 -22.05 -15.88
CA ILE A 245 8.55 -22.31 -14.84
C ILE A 245 7.13 -22.26 -15.42
N GLN A 246 6.82 -21.32 -16.31
CA GLN A 246 5.51 -21.22 -16.96
C GLN A 246 5.11 -22.57 -17.59
N VAL A 247 5.97 -23.09 -18.46
CA VAL A 247 5.75 -24.34 -19.17
C VAL A 247 5.67 -25.53 -18.21
N LEU A 248 6.62 -25.67 -17.28
CA LEU A 248 6.66 -26.86 -16.43
C LEU A 248 5.60 -26.86 -15.32
N MET A 249 5.26 -25.70 -14.76
CA MET A 249 4.38 -25.58 -13.61
C MET A 249 2.91 -25.44 -14.01
N TYR A 250 2.58 -24.54 -14.94
CA TYR A 250 1.18 -24.22 -15.25
C TYR A 250 0.67 -25.01 -16.45
N GLU A 251 1.46 -25.12 -17.52
CA GLU A 251 1.03 -25.86 -18.72
C GLU A 251 1.13 -27.38 -18.51
N LYS A 252 2.31 -27.87 -18.15
CA LYS A 252 2.57 -29.31 -18.01
C LYS A 252 2.30 -29.88 -16.62
N LYS A 253 2.22 -29.04 -15.58
CA LYS A 253 1.96 -29.43 -14.19
C LYS A 253 2.95 -30.45 -13.62
N LEU A 254 4.20 -30.38 -14.07
CA LEU A 254 5.32 -31.23 -13.68
C LEU A 254 6.06 -30.67 -12.45
N LEU A 255 6.03 -29.34 -12.23
CA LEU A 255 6.52 -28.73 -10.99
C LEU A 255 5.37 -28.63 -9.98
N LYS A 256 5.60 -29.16 -8.77
CA LYS A 256 4.60 -29.19 -7.69
C LYS A 256 5.19 -28.67 -6.36
N PRO A 257 4.36 -28.04 -5.51
CA PRO A 257 2.98 -27.62 -5.80
C PRO A 257 2.94 -26.54 -6.89
N VAL A 258 1.78 -26.40 -7.54
CA VAL A 258 1.53 -25.25 -8.43
C VAL A 258 1.51 -24.01 -7.55
N PHE A 259 2.36 -23.03 -7.84
CA PHE A 259 2.44 -21.80 -7.07
C PHE A 259 1.20 -20.94 -7.35
N ASP A 260 0.61 -20.40 -6.29
CA ASP A 260 -0.51 -19.48 -6.38
C ASP A 260 -0.23 -18.36 -5.37
N ILE A 261 -0.16 -17.12 -5.86
CA ILE A 261 0.23 -15.96 -5.07
C ILE A 261 -0.81 -15.60 -4.01
N TYR A 262 -2.09 -15.89 -4.25
CA TYR A 262 -3.19 -15.66 -3.30
C TYR A 262 -3.20 -16.71 -2.19
N GLU A 263 -2.82 -17.95 -2.47
CA GLU A 263 -2.62 -18.97 -1.44
C GLU A 263 -1.28 -18.77 -0.70
N PHE A 264 -0.23 -18.40 -1.42
CA PHE A 264 1.07 -18.09 -0.86
C PHE A 264 1.01 -16.91 0.12
N SER A 265 0.26 -15.85 -0.20
CA SER A 265 0.09 -14.68 0.66
C SER A 265 -0.56 -15.03 2.01
N LYS A 266 -1.56 -15.94 2.01
CA LYS A 266 -2.21 -16.45 3.22
C LYS A 266 -1.24 -17.18 4.14
N CYS A 267 -0.23 -17.84 3.56
CA CYS A 267 0.66 -18.72 4.29
C CYS A 267 2.13 -18.26 4.39
N TYR A 268 2.47 -17.03 3.98
CA TYR A 268 3.83 -16.52 4.04
C TYR A 268 4.21 -16.07 5.48
N PRO A 269 5.05 -16.81 6.23
CA PRO A 269 5.25 -16.52 7.65
C PRO A 269 6.02 -15.23 7.99
N PRO A 270 6.96 -14.72 7.16
CA PRO A 270 7.74 -13.53 7.51
C PRO A 270 6.94 -12.23 7.62
N ARG A 271 5.87 -12.08 6.84
CA ARG A 271 4.99 -10.91 6.85
C ARG A 271 3.68 -11.22 6.12
N GLU A 272 2.68 -10.40 6.39
CA GLU A 272 1.47 -10.31 5.57
C GLU A 272 1.85 -9.77 4.19
N ILE A 273 1.29 -10.38 3.13
CA ILE A 273 1.39 -9.91 1.75
C ILE A 273 -0.01 -9.46 1.38
N ASN A 274 -0.19 -8.15 1.19
CA ASN A 274 -1.46 -7.59 0.76
C ASN A 274 -1.44 -7.52 -0.77
N ILE A 275 -2.17 -8.42 -1.44
CA ILE A 275 -2.20 -8.49 -2.91
C ILE A 275 -2.86 -7.25 -3.49
N ASP A 276 -3.88 -6.69 -2.82
CA ASP A 276 -4.61 -5.54 -3.32
C ASP A 276 -3.74 -4.26 -3.30
N GLU A 277 -2.83 -4.14 -2.33
CA GLU A 277 -1.89 -3.02 -2.23
C GLU A 277 -0.59 -3.22 -3.02
N GLU A 278 -0.01 -4.42 -2.94
CA GLU A 278 1.31 -4.71 -3.53
C GLU A 278 1.20 -5.25 -4.96
N GLY A 279 -0.01 -5.57 -5.45
CA GLY A 279 -0.23 -6.33 -6.68
C GLY A 279 0.10 -5.60 -7.98
N TYR A 280 0.23 -4.27 -7.94
CA TYR A 280 0.67 -3.45 -9.07
C TYR A 280 2.19 -3.44 -9.25
N ASP A 281 2.94 -3.88 -8.25
CA ASP A 281 4.39 -3.95 -8.25
C ASP A 281 4.88 -5.40 -8.07
N PRO A 282 6.15 -5.70 -8.39
CA PRO A 282 6.70 -7.04 -8.19
C PRO A 282 6.75 -7.45 -6.71
N ILE A 283 6.01 -8.50 -6.36
CA ILE A 283 5.94 -9.04 -5.01
C ILE A 283 7.25 -9.76 -4.68
N LYS A 284 8.13 -9.09 -3.92
CA LYS A 284 9.46 -9.58 -3.55
C LYS A 284 9.47 -11.00 -2.97
N PRO A 285 8.55 -11.39 -2.07
CA PRO A 285 8.45 -12.78 -1.61
C PRO A 285 8.29 -13.82 -2.73
N ALA A 286 7.46 -13.55 -3.74
CA ALA A 286 7.25 -14.44 -4.88
C ALA A 286 8.51 -14.53 -5.75
N ILE A 287 9.15 -13.38 -6.03
CA ILE A 287 10.44 -13.33 -6.73
C ILE A 287 11.49 -14.21 -6.03
N GLU A 288 11.63 -14.07 -4.72
CA GLU A 288 12.60 -14.84 -3.95
C GLU A 288 12.28 -16.34 -3.92
N TYR A 289 10.99 -16.70 -3.91
CA TYR A 289 10.55 -18.08 -4.06
C TYR A 289 11.02 -18.65 -5.40
N PHE A 290 10.70 -18.00 -6.53
CA PHE A 290 11.07 -18.51 -7.85
C PHE A 290 12.57 -18.45 -8.14
N LYS A 291 13.31 -17.50 -7.57
CA LYS A 291 14.78 -17.52 -7.62
C LYS A 291 15.36 -18.77 -6.96
N ARG A 292 14.80 -19.19 -5.82
CA ARG A 292 15.25 -20.35 -5.04
C ARG A 292 14.71 -21.68 -5.52
N LEU A 293 13.56 -21.69 -6.20
CA LEU A 293 12.95 -22.91 -6.73
C LEU A 293 13.95 -23.66 -7.62
N GLU A 294 14.36 -24.85 -7.22
CA GLU A 294 15.23 -25.72 -8.00
C GLU A 294 14.40 -26.48 -9.04
N ILE A 295 14.87 -26.50 -10.29
CA ILE A 295 14.20 -27.21 -11.38
C ILE A 295 15.12 -28.37 -11.79
N PRO A 296 14.66 -29.63 -11.68
CA PRO A 296 15.42 -30.79 -12.12
C PRO A 296 15.89 -30.73 -13.58
N THR A 297 17.13 -31.16 -13.84
CA THR A 297 17.64 -31.30 -15.22
C THR A 297 16.86 -32.33 -16.03
N SER A 298 16.25 -33.32 -15.38
CA SER A 298 15.40 -34.32 -16.04
C SER A 298 14.16 -33.74 -16.74
N LEU A 299 13.73 -32.53 -16.34
CA LEU A 299 12.59 -31.84 -16.96
C LEU A 299 13.00 -30.99 -18.17
N ALA A 300 14.29 -30.87 -18.49
CA ALA A 300 14.73 -30.00 -19.57
C ALA A 300 14.25 -30.47 -20.96
N ASP A 301 14.17 -31.79 -21.16
CA ASP A 301 13.70 -32.41 -22.40
C ASP A 301 12.21 -32.15 -22.68
N GLU A 302 11.46 -31.76 -21.66
CA GLU A 302 10.06 -31.39 -21.77
C GLU A 302 9.87 -30.02 -22.44
N ILE A 303 10.89 -29.16 -22.42
CA ILE A 303 10.79 -27.82 -23.00
C ILE A 303 11.03 -27.91 -24.52
N LYS A 304 9.93 -27.79 -25.28
CA LYS A 304 9.96 -27.81 -26.75
C LYS A 304 9.65 -26.45 -27.37
N GLU A 305 8.82 -25.71 -26.68
CA GLU A 305 8.28 -24.43 -27.10
C GLU A 305 8.14 -23.54 -25.87
N ILE A 306 8.36 -22.24 -26.04
CA ILE A 306 8.09 -21.22 -25.03
C ILE A 306 7.25 -20.13 -25.69
N ILE A 307 6.08 -19.86 -25.15
CA ILE A 307 5.22 -18.78 -25.61
C ILE A 307 5.17 -17.72 -24.51
N MET A 308 5.74 -16.54 -24.76
CA MET A 308 5.58 -15.40 -23.87
C MET A 308 4.30 -14.65 -24.27
N ASP A 309 3.28 -14.73 -23.42
CA ASP A 309 2.01 -14.04 -23.59
C ASP A 309 1.69 -13.21 -22.34
N GLY A 310 1.06 -12.04 -22.51
CA GLY A 310 0.74 -11.12 -21.42
C GLY A 310 -0.12 -11.78 -20.33
N GLY A 311 -0.94 -12.76 -20.71
CA GLY A 311 -1.79 -13.54 -19.81
C GLY A 311 -1.14 -14.78 -19.21
N ASN A 312 0.16 -15.01 -19.37
CA ASN A 312 0.84 -16.14 -18.75
C ASN A 312 0.74 -16.09 -17.22
N ASP A 313 0.31 -17.20 -16.61
CA ASP A 313 0.06 -17.31 -15.17
C ASP A 313 1.24 -16.85 -14.31
N ILE A 314 2.47 -17.17 -14.72
CA ILE A 314 3.70 -16.84 -13.98
C ILE A 314 3.87 -15.32 -13.76
N TYR A 315 3.41 -14.48 -14.69
CA TYR A 315 3.53 -13.03 -14.56
C TYR A 315 2.58 -12.52 -13.48
N GLY A 316 1.33 -12.98 -13.49
CA GLY A 316 0.35 -12.73 -12.42
C GLY A 316 0.78 -13.28 -11.05
N GLN A 317 1.69 -14.26 -11.00
CA GLN A 317 2.24 -14.71 -9.72
C GLN A 317 3.32 -13.78 -9.14
N ILE A 318 3.93 -12.92 -9.97
CA ILE A 318 4.95 -11.94 -9.56
C ILE A 318 4.32 -10.56 -9.39
N ILE A 319 3.51 -10.13 -10.34
CA ILE A 319 2.76 -8.86 -10.37
C ILE A 319 1.28 -9.21 -10.65
N PRO A 320 0.45 -9.47 -9.62
CA PRO A 320 -0.94 -9.87 -9.75
C PRO A 320 -1.83 -9.02 -10.66
N PHE A 321 -1.57 -7.72 -10.73
CA PHE A 321 -2.33 -6.77 -11.55
C PHE A 321 -1.53 -6.24 -12.74
N TRP A 322 -0.55 -6.99 -13.23
CA TRP A 322 0.20 -6.61 -14.41
C TRP A 322 -0.73 -6.54 -15.62
N ASP A 323 -0.73 -5.38 -16.27
CA ASP A 323 -1.56 -5.09 -17.45
C ASP A 323 -0.85 -5.41 -18.76
N GLY A 324 0.43 -5.80 -18.71
CA GLY A 324 1.23 -6.11 -19.88
C GLY A 324 1.84 -4.89 -20.58
N GLU A 325 1.71 -3.69 -20.01
CA GLU A 325 2.09 -2.44 -20.70
C GLU A 325 3.57 -2.04 -20.50
N ASP A 326 4.33 -2.77 -19.67
CA ASP A 326 5.74 -2.47 -19.38
C ASP A 326 6.75 -3.54 -19.83
N GLU A 327 8.03 -3.18 -19.77
CA GLU A 327 9.17 -4.03 -20.17
C GLU A 327 9.70 -4.96 -19.05
N TYR A 328 8.94 -5.15 -17.96
CA TYR A 328 9.46 -5.84 -16.77
C TYR A 328 9.85 -7.29 -17.06
N PHE A 329 9.01 -8.00 -17.82
CA PHE A 329 9.22 -9.40 -18.19
C PHE A 329 10.00 -9.60 -19.49
N ASP A 330 10.47 -8.52 -20.13
CA ASP A 330 11.23 -8.60 -21.37
C ASP A 330 12.46 -9.50 -21.23
N LEU A 331 12.64 -10.37 -22.21
CA LEU A 331 13.77 -11.27 -22.26
C LEU A 331 14.95 -10.55 -22.94
N LYS A 332 15.73 -9.76 -22.20
CA LYS A 332 16.81 -8.96 -22.79
C LYS A 332 18.05 -9.77 -23.22
N ARG A 333 18.32 -10.90 -22.57
CA ARG A 333 19.47 -11.79 -22.86
C ARG A 333 19.24 -13.21 -22.36
N VAL A 334 19.79 -14.21 -23.04
CA VAL A 334 19.90 -15.60 -22.53
C VAL A 334 21.29 -16.11 -22.87
N SER A 335 22.00 -16.76 -21.96
CA SER A 335 23.38 -17.23 -22.21
C SER A 335 23.41 -18.49 -23.07
N ASP A 336 24.53 -18.76 -23.75
CA ASP A 336 24.72 -20.03 -24.48
C ASP A 336 24.65 -21.24 -23.52
N ALA A 337 25.10 -21.07 -22.26
CA ALA A 337 25.02 -22.10 -21.23
C ALA A 337 23.57 -22.38 -20.82
N GLU A 338 22.74 -21.34 -20.70
CA GLU A 338 21.31 -21.48 -20.44
C GLU A 338 20.62 -22.28 -21.55
N LEU A 339 20.80 -21.88 -22.82
CA LEU A 339 20.16 -22.53 -23.97
C LEU A 339 20.61 -23.97 -24.18
N SER A 340 21.89 -24.27 -23.93
CA SER A 340 22.45 -25.63 -24.12
C SER A 340 21.82 -26.67 -23.19
N GLN A 341 21.13 -26.25 -22.13
CA GLN A 341 20.42 -27.17 -21.23
C GLN A 341 19.12 -27.70 -21.83
N PHE A 342 18.57 -27.10 -22.90
CA PHE A 342 17.26 -27.42 -23.46
C PHE A 342 17.38 -27.92 -24.92
N PRO A 343 17.82 -29.18 -25.14
CA PRO A 343 18.11 -29.68 -26.50
C PRO A 343 16.88 -29.75 -27.41
N ASN A 344 15.69 -29.86 -26.82
CA ASN A 344 14.42 -30.01 -27.51
C ASN A 344 13.70 -28.68 -27.76
N LEU A 345 14.17 -27.55 -27.22
CA LEU A 345 13.57 -26.25 -27.46
C LEU A 345 13.82 -25.85 -28.93
N LYS A 346 12.74 -25.70 -29.69
CA LYS A 346 12.78 -25.35 -31.12
C LYS A 346 12.01 -24.09 -31.45
N HIS A 347 11.02 -23.72 -30.64
CA HIS A 347 10.21 -22.54 -30.92
C HIS A 347 10.11 -21.60 -29.72
N MET A 348 10.21 -20.30 -29.96
CA MET A 348 9.91 -19.25 -28.99
C MET A 348 9.04 -18.16 -29.61
N VAL A 349 8.05 -17.68 -28.86
CA VAL A 349 7.35 -16.41 -29.11
C VAL A 349 7.76 -15.43 -28.02
N LEU A 350 8.19 -14.23 -28.40
CA LEU A 350 8.70 -13.21 -27.47
C LEU A 350 7.73 -12.03 -27.39
N ILE A 351 7.33 -11.63 -26.18
CA ILE A 351 6.51 -10.45 -25.93
C ILE A 351 7.32 -9.15 -25.87
N ASN A 352 8.65 -9.23 -26.07
CA ASN A 352 9.55 -8.11 -25.86
C ASN A 352 9.08 -6.85 -26.61
N SER A 353 9.25 -5.70 -25.96
CA SER A 353 9.08 -4.42 -26.62
C SER A 353 10.08 -4.28 -27.79
N PRO A 354 9.71 -3.64 -28.92
CA PRO A 354 10.57 -3.54 -30.11
C PRO A 354 11.98 -2.99 -29.82
N GLU A 355 12.11 -2.03 -28.90
CA GLU A 355 13.40 -1.50 -28.44
C GLU A 355 14.28 -2.53 -27.69
N ASN A 356 13.68 -3.51 -27.03
CA ASN A 356 14.37 -4.53 -26.23
C ASN A 356 14.63 -5.83 -26.99
N LEU A 357 14.16 -5.93 -28.24
CA LEU A 357 14.46 -7.05 -29.12
C LEU A 357 15.86 -6.91 -29.75
N GLY A 358 16.88 -7.18 -28.94
CA GLY A 358 18.26 -7.07 -29.36
C GLY A 358 18.65 -8.11 -30.42
N LYS A 359 19.26 -7.67 -31.54
CA LYS A 359 19.82 -8.57 -32.58
C LYS A 359 20.73 -9.67 -32.01
N THR A 360 21.45 -9.37 -30.93
CA THR A 360 22.33 -10.32 -30.23
C THR A 360 21.55 -11.50 -29.65
N LEU A 361 20.38 -11.27 -29.05
CA LEU A 361 19.53 -12.33 -28.52
C LEU A 361 19.01 -13.21 -29.66
N LEU A 362 18.41 -12.59 -30.69
CA LEU A 362 17.86 -13.29 -31.84
C LEU A 362 18.92 -14.16 -32.54
N ASN A 363 20.11 -13.61 -32.76
CA ASN A 363 21.22 -14.35 -33.37
C ASN A 363 21.65 -15.55 -32.51
N ARG A 364 21.63 -15.40 -31.19
CA ARG A 364 21.97 -16.49 -30.27
C ARG A 364 20.89 -17.57 -30.26
N LEU A 365 19.61 -17.21 -30.22
CA LEU A 365 18.50 -18.17 -30.32
C LEU A 365 18.58 -18.97 -31.63
N LYS A 366 18.78 -18.28 -32.76
CA LYS A 366 18.99 -18.92 -34.07
C LYS A 366 20.20 -19.85 -34.12
N LYS A 367 21.32 -19.46 -33.48
CA LYS A 367 22.52 -20.31 -33.38
C LYS A 367 22.24 -21.64 -32.65
N HIS A 368 21.32 -21.64 -31.69
CA HIS A 368 20.86 -22.85 -30.98
C HIS A 368 19.72 -23.58 -31.71
N GLY A 369 19.39 -23.18 -32.94
CA GLY A 369 18.34 -23.81 -33.75
C GLY A 369 16.93 -23.52 -33.25
N ILE A 370 16.73 -22.39 -32.57
CA ILE A 370 15.44 -21.94 -32.07
C ILE A 370 14.85 -20.93 -33.06
N GLU A 371 13.67 -21.25 -33.57
CA GLU A 371 12.84 -20.36 -34.39
C GLU A 371 12.09 -19.39 -33.49
N VAL A 372 12.18 -18.10 -33.81
CA VAL A 372 11.57 -17.02 -33.03
C VAL A 372 10.49 -16.35 -33.87
N ASN A 373 9.27 -16.32 -33.36
CA ASN A 373 8.18 -15.52 -33.90
C ASN A 373 7.93 -14.31 -32.99
N GLU A 374 7.53 -13.21 -33.60
CA GLU A 374 7.07 -11.99 -32.94
C GLU A 374 5.57 -12.06 -32.68
#